data_AF-X0V6H3-F1
#
_entry.id   AF-X0V6H3-F1
#
_cell.length_a   1.000
_cell.length_b   1.000
_cell.length_c   1.000
_cell.angle_alpha   90.00
_cell.angle_beta   90.00
_cell.angle_gamma   90.00
#
_symmetry.space_group_name_H-M   'P 1'
#
loop_
_entity.id
_entity.type
_entity.pdbx_description
1 polymer ?
#
loop_
_entity_poly.entity_id
_entity_poly.type
_entity_poly.pdbx_seq_one_letter_code
_entity_poly.pdbx_strand_id
1 'polypeptide(L)'
;GESFTGELHRVGVTVDPRTRTVEVEVHVANHSRRLKPGMFARLRLTLEQKEKVPIVLRAVLLRESAATGRFATYVFVANKGKARRRTVTLGLSQQDRYEVKRGLNPGDLVIVSGQRQVKDGAEVTIIEQEQP
;
A
#
# COMPACT_ATOMS: atom_id res chain seq x y z
N GLY A 1 -14.61 22.71 -8.01
CA GLY A 1 -13.16 22.89 -7.84
C GLY A 1 -12.48 22.50 -9.13
N GLU A 2 -11.40 23.18 -9.50
CA GLU A 2 -10.61 22.90 -10.70
C GLU A 2 -9.25 22.34 -10.26
N SER A 3 -8.69 21.42 -11.06
CA SER A 3 -7.40 20.80 -10.78
C SER A 3 -6.30 21.54 -11.51
N PHE A 4 -5.20 21.82 -10.80
CA PHE A 4 -4.00 22.41 -11.35
C PHE A 4 -2.81 21.52 -11.03
N THR A 5 -1.91 21.37 -12.00
CA THR A 5 -0.63 20.71 -11.79
C THR A 5 0.40 21.76 -11.38
N GLY A 6 1.19 21.45 -10.36
CA GLY A 6 2.27 22.31 -9.90
C GLY A 6 3.49 21.50 -9.50
N GLU A 7 4.62 22.19 -9.43
CA GLU A 7 5.89 21.61 -9.00
C GLU A 7 6.18 22.03 -7.55
N LEU A 8 6.56 21.06 -6.72
CA LEU A 8 6.96 21.32 -5.35
C LEU A 8 8.31 22.04 -5.36
N HIS A 9 8.28 23.33 -5.01
CA HIS A 9 9.46 24.19 -5.04
C HIS A 9 10.26 24.10 -3.74
N ARG A 10 9.57 24.09 -2.60
CA ARG A 10 10.23 24.08 -1.29
C ARG A 10 9.43 23.31 -0.25
N VAL A 11 10.14 22.59 0.61
CA VAL A 11 9.63 22.01 1.85
C VAL A 11 10.34 22.69 3.01
N GLY A 12 9.58 23.23 3.95
CA GLY A 12 10.11 23.83 5.17
C GLY A 12 10.90 22.83 5.99
N VAL A 13 12.01 23.27 6.58
CA VAL A 13 12.87 22.43 7.44
C VAL A 13 12.39 22.39 8.90
N THR A 14 11.43 23.24 9.25
CA THR A 14 10.87 23.37 10.60
C THR A 14 9.41 22.93 10.60
N VAL A 15 9.09 22.03 11.53
CA VAL A 15 7.70 21.64 11.82
C VAL A 15 7.12 22.68 12.77
N ASP A 16 5.95 23.24 12.46
CA ASP A 16 5.21 24.04 13.42
C ASP A 16 4.70 23.10 14.54
N PRO A 17 5.15 23.24 15.80
CA PRO A 17 4.79 22.32 16.87
C PRO A 17 3.32 22.44 17.30
N ARG A 18 2.66 23.57 17.02
CA ARG A 18 1.25 23.80 17.39
C ARG A 18 0.30 23.04 16.46
N THR A 19 0.59 23.06 15.16
CA THR A 19 -0.25 22.40 14.14
C THR A 19 0.31 21.06 13.69
N ARG A 20 1.56 20.75 14.03
CA ARG A 20 2.33 19.59 13.53
C ARG A 20 2.39 19.56 12.00
N THR A 21 2.40 20.72 11.36
CA THR A 21 2.48 20.86 9.90
C THR A 21 3.85 21.36 9.46
N VAL A 22 4.21 21.00 8.24
CA VAL A 22 5.37 21.57 7.54
C VAL A 22 4.84 22.47 6.43
N GLU A 23 5.41 23.66 6.32
CA GLU A 23 5.10 24.58 5.22
C GLU A 23 5.68 24.05 3.91
N VAL A 24 4.88 24.06 2.84
CA VAL A 24 5.31 23.66 1.50
C VAL A 24 4.95 24.75 0.49
N GLU A 25 5.89 25.05 -0.40
CA GLU A 25 5.71 26.01 -1.48
C GLU A 25 5.62 25.25 -2.80
N VAL A 26 4.54 25.49 -3.56
CA VAL A 26 4.28 24.83 -4.84
C VAL A 26 4.11 25.91 -5.91
N HIS A 27 4.88 25.82 -6.98
CA HIS A 27 4.74 26.69 -8.13
C HIS A 27 3.69 26.11 -9.08
N VAL A 28 2.66 26.91 -9.38
CA VAL A 28 1.57 26.53 -10.28
C VAL A 28 1.48 27.56 -11.39
N ALA A 29 1.54 27.09 -12.64
CA ALA A 29 1.37 27.95 -13.80
C ALA A 29 -0.06 28.52 -13.86
N ASN A 30 -0.20 29.84 -13.73
CA ASN A 30 -1.49 30.53 -13.65
C ASN A 30 -1.72 31.48 -14.83
N HIS A 31 -1.43 31.03 -16.06
CA HIS A 31 -1.54 31.85 -17.29
C HIS A 31 -2.94 32.46 -17.46
N SER A 32 -3.99 31.69 -17.13
CA SER A 32 -5.39 32.12 -17.24
C SER A 32 -5.87 32.98 -16.06
N ARG A 33 -5.00 33.32 -15.09
CA ARG A 33 -5.31 34.11 -13.88
C ARG A 33 -6.52 33.59 -13.08
N ARG A 34 -6.68 32.27 -13.06
CA ARG A 34 -7.79 31.56 -12.41
C ARG A 34 -7.55 31.37 -10.92
N LEU A 35 -6.30 31.24 -10.50
CA LEU A 35 -5.91 31.19 -9.10
C LEU A 35 -5.74 32.61 -8.56
N LYS A 36 -6.54 32.97 -7.55
CA LYS A 36 -6.48 34.27 -6.87
C LYS A 36 -5.90 34.10 -5.44
N PRO A 37 -5.18 35.09 -4.90
CA PRO A 37 -4.74 35.08 -3.51
C PRO A 37 -5.91 34.89 -2.54
N GLY A 38 -5.70 34.14 -1.46
CA GLY A 38 -6.71 33.84 -0.44
C GLY A 38 -7.62 32.65 -0.76
N MET A 39 -7.48 32.00 -1.92
CA MET A 39 -8.19 30.76 -2.23
C MET A 39 -7.64 29.58 -1.42
N PHE A 40 -8.53 28.69 -0.99
CA PHE A 40 -8.15 27.40 -0.43
C PHE A 40 -7.90 26.38 -1.54
N ALA A 41 -6.84 25.59 -1.40
CA ALA A 41 -6.53 24.47 -2.28
C ALA A 41 -6.38 23.18 -1.46
N ARG A 42 -6.69 22.04 -2.09
CA ARG A 42 -6.37 20.72 -1.55
C ARG A 42 -5.30 20.11 -2.43
N LEU A 43 -4.12 19.93 -1.86
CA LEU A 43 -2.98 19.33 -2.54
C LEU A 43 -3.08 17.80 -2.51
N ARG A 44 -2.73 17.15 -3.62
CA ARG A 44 -2.44 15.71 -3.66
C ARG A 44 -0.99 15.55 -4.07
N LEU A 45 -0.18 14.96 -3.19
CA LEU A 45 1.25 14.73 -3.40
C LEU A 45 1.50 13.23 -3.59
N THR A 46 2.17 12.87 -4.69
CA THR A 46 2.70 11.51 -4.88
C THR A 46 4.14 11.50 -4.39
N LEU A 47 4.40 10.86 -3.25
CA LEU A 47 5.74 10.85 -2.62
C LEU A 47 6.65 9.75 -3.17
N GLU A 48 6.08 8.60 -3.52
CA GLU A 48 6.81 7.47 -4.08
C GLU A 48 5.85 6.69 -4.99
N GLN A 49 6.26 6.44 -6.23
CA GLN A 49 5.52 5.61 -7.17
C GLN A 49 6.45 4.46 -7.58
N LYS A 50 6.00 3.24 -7.31
CA LYS A 50 6.67 2.02 -7.78
C LYS A 50 5.75 1.27 -8.71
N GLU A 51 6.26 0.98 -9.90
CA GLU A 51 5.57 0.15 -10.86
C GLU A 51 5.96 -1.32 -10.66
N LYS A 52 5.01 -2.23 -10.93
CA LYS A 52 5.23 -3.69 -10.97
C LYS A 52 5.68 -4.32 -9.64
N VAL A 53 5.22 -3.78 -8.50
CA VAL A 53 5.43 -4.41 -7.19
C VAL A 53 4.26 -5.36 -6.84
N PRO A 54 4.54 -6.56 -6.28
CA PRO A 54 3.48 -7.41 -5.76
C PRO A 54 2.74 -6.70 -4.63
N ILE A 55 1.41 -6.63 -4.73
CA ILE A 55 0.53 -6.05 -3.72
C ILE A 55 -0.39 -7.12 -3.16
N VAL A 56 -0.65 -7.06 -1.85
CA VAL A 56 -1.60 -7.94 -1.17
C VAL A 56 -2.57 -7.13 -0.33
N LEU A 57 -3.79 -7.65 -0.16
CA LEU A 57 -4.78 -7.05 0.73
C LEU A 57 -4.37 -7.25 2.19
N ARG A 58 -4.64 -6.27 3.05
CA ARG A 58 -4.43 -6.38 4.50
C ARG A 58 -5.14 -7.60 5.09
N ALA A 59 -6.31 -7.94 4.56
CA ALA A 59 -7.15 -9.04 5.04
C ALA A 59 -6.52 -10.44 4.87
N VAL A 60 -5.57 -10.61 3.93
CA VAL A 60 -4.90 -11.90 3.70
C VAL A 60 -3.66 -12.11 4.55
N LEU A 61 -3.19 -11.05 5.22
CA LEU A 61 -2.00 -11.11 6.06
C LEU A 61 -2.31 -11.82 7.37
N LEU A 62 -1.55 -12.88 7.65
CA LEU A 62 -1.59 -13.60 8.91
C LEU A 62 -0.32 -13.32 9.70
N ARG A 63 -0.46 -13.26 11.02
CA ARG A 63 0.64 -13.00 11.95
C ARG A 63 0.74 -14.14 12.93
N GLU A 64 1.95 -14.60 13.17
CA GLU A 64 2.25 -15.59 14.19
C GLU A 64 3.40 -15.08 15.05
N SER A 65 3.36 -15.42 16.34
CA SER A 65 4.44 -15.12 17.26
C SER A 65 5.66 -15.95 16.87
N ALA A 66 6.73 -15.32 16.41
CA ALA A 66 8.00 -16.01 16.27
C ALA A 66 8.61 -16.25 17.65
N ALA A 67 9.33 -17.35 17.82
CA ALA A 67 10.04 -17.71 19.05
C ALA A 67 10.98 -16.59 19.58
N THR A 68 11.33 -15.63 18.74
CA THR A 68 12.16 -14.46 19.07
C THR A 68 11.39 -13.25 19.60
N GLY A 69 10.08 -13.38 19.88
CA GLY A 69 9.23 -12.27 20.35
C GLY A 69 8.85 -11.26 19.26
N ARG A 70 9.20 -11.52 18.00
CA ARG A 70 8.77 -10.74 16.83
C ARG A 70 7.61 -11.43 16.13
N PHE A 71 6.64 -10.68 15.62
CA PHE A 71 5.57 -11.26 14.81
C PHE A 71 6.07 -11.49 13.38
N ALA A 72 6.10 -12.75 12.94
CA ALA A 72 6.31 -13.08 11.53
C ALA A 72 4.99 -12.87 10.78
N THR A 73 5.06 -12.19 9.63
CA THR A 73 3.90 -12.01 8.75
C THR A 73 4.01 -12.98 7.58
N TYR A 74 2.92 -13.66 7.26
CA TYR A 74 2.88 -14.63 6.18
C TYR A 74 1.51 -14.60 5.47
N VAL A 75 1.49 -15.20 4.29
CA VAL A 75 0.28 -15.44 3.49
C VAL A 75 0.26 -16.91 3.05
N PHE A 76 -0.90 -17.38 2.61
CA PHE A 76 -1.01 -18.67 1.93
C PHE A 76 -1.12 -18.45 0.42
N VAL A 77 -0.32 -19.18 -0.34
CA VAL A 77 -0.42 -19.24 -1.80
C VAL A 77 -0.94 -20.60 -2.24
N ALA A 78 -1.82 -20.62 -3.23
CA ALA A 78 -2.27 -21.85 -3.86
C ALA A 78 -1.20 -22.32 -4.86
N ASN A 79 -0.65 -23.51 -4.65
CA ASN A 79 0.31 -24.14 -5.56
C ASN A 79 -0.09 -25.60 -5.77
N LYS A 80 -0.42 -25.96 -7.02
CA LYS A 80 -0.83 -27.33 -7.40
C LYS A 80 -1.96 -27.88 -6.51
N GLY A 81 -2.99 -27.08 -6.26
CA GLY A 81 -4.14 -27.46 -5.43
C GLY A 81 -3.84 -27.56 -3.92
N LYS A 82 -2.69 -27.07 -3.45
CA LYS A 82 -2.31 -27.06 -2.03
C LYS A 82 -2.00 -25.65 -1.54
N ALA A 83 -2.43 -25.35 -0.32
CA ALA A 83 -2.04 -24.13 0.38
C ALA A 83 -0.58 -24.25 0.81
N ARG A 84 0.23 -23.26 0.44
CA ARG A 84 1.63 -23.16 0.87
C ARG A 84 1.85 -21.89 1.65
N ARG A 85 2.42 -22.01 2.85
CA ARG A 85 2.76 -20.87 3.69
C ARG A 85 3.97 -20.15 3.10
N ARG A 86 3.83 -18.84 2.89
CA ARG A 86 4.91 -17.95 2.45
C ARG A 86 5.08 -16.81 3.43
N THR A 87 6.23 -16.77 4.11
CA THR A 87 6.62 -15.63 4.92
C THR A 87 6.90 -14.44 4.01
N VAL A 88 6.32 -13.28 4.33
CA VAL A 88 6.43 -12.07 3.52
C VAL A 88 7.06 -10.93 4.31
N THR A 89 7.85 -10.13 3.63
CA THR A 89 8.33 -8.85 4.15
C THR A 89 7.53 -7.72 3.51
N LEU A 90 6.84 -6.94 4.33
CA LEU A 90 5.99 -5.85 3.86
C LEU A 90 6.80 -4.56 3.64
N GLY A 91 6.34 -3.75 2.70
CA GLY A 91 6.83 -2.42 2.39
C GLY A 91 5.80 -1.35 2.70
N LEU A 92 5.61 -0.44 1.75
CA LEU A 92 4.64 0.64 1.82
C LEU A 92 3.21 0.08 2.00
N SER A 93 2.38 0.84 2.72
CA SER A 93 0.96 0.53 2.87
C SER A 93 0.13 1.68 2.33
N GLN A 94 -0.88 1.36 1.52
CA GLN A 94 -1.83 2.34 1.00
C GLN A 94 -3.24 1.77 1.20
N GLN A 95 -4.04 2.46 2.04
CA GLN A 95 -5.39 2.02 2.43
C GLN A 95 -5.39 0.56 2.94
N ASP A 96 -6.03 -0.35 2.21
CA ASP A 96 -6.15 -1.77 2.54
C ASP A 96 -5.15 -2.66 1.79
N ARG A 97 -4.12 -2.07 1.18
CA ARG A 97 -3.10 -2.80 0.42
C ARG A 97 -1.72 -2.59 1.04
N TYR A 98 -0.92 -3.65 0.97
CA TYR A 98 0.49 -3.66 1.34
C TYR A 98 1.35 -4.05 0.15
N GLU A 99 2.44 -3.32 -0.06
CA GLU A 99 3.56 -3.74 -0.89
C GLU A 99 4.24 -4.95 -0.25
N VAL A 100 4.55 -5.97 -1.05
CA VAL A 100 5.37 -7.11 -0.61
C VAL A 100 6.77 -6.97 -1.20
N LYS A 101 7.75 -6.68 -0.34
CA LYS A 101 9.16 -6.53 -0.73
C LYS A 101 9.84 -7.87 -1.00
N ARG A 102 9.44 -8.92 -0.27
CA ARG A 102 9.99 -10.29 -0.38
C ARG A 102 8.94 -11.33 -0.03
N GLY A 103 9.05 -12.50 -0.64
CA GLY A 103 8.26 -13.69 -0.30
C GLY A 103 7.14 -14.05 -1.26
N LEU A 104 6.85 -13.20 -2.25
CA LEU A 104 5.91 -13.45 -3.34
C LEU A 104 6.52 -13.06 -4.68
N ASN A 105 6.13 -13.77 -5.72
CA ASN A 105 6.45 -13.48 -7.11
C ASN A 105 5.20 -12.98 -7.86
N PRO A 106 5.38 -12.19 -8.94
CA PRO A 106 4.29 -11.88 -9.85
C PRO A 106 3.62 -13.16 -10.37
N GLY A 107 2.28 -13.22 -10.30
CA GLY A 107 1.48 -14.38 -10.72
C GLY A 107 1.19 -15.40 -9.62
N ASP A 108 1.74 -15.26 -8.40
CA ASP A 108 1.37 -16.12 -7.29
C ASP A 108 -0.12 -15.92 -6.90
N LEU A 109 -0.87 -17.02 -6.81
CA LEU A 109 -2.28 -17.00 -6.41
C LEU A 109 -2.38 -17.00 -4.88
N VAL A 110 -2.77 -15.88 -4.30
CA VAL A 110 -2.92 -15.72 -2.85
C VAL A 110 -4.32 -16.11 -2.40
N ILE A 111 -4.40 -16.89 -1.32
CA ILE A 111 -5.67 -17.34 -0.74
C ILE A 111 -6.30 -16.17 0.04
N VAL A 112 -7.47 -15.71 -0.42
CA VAL A 112 -8.19 -14.55 0.14
C VAL A 112 -9.27 -14.91 1.17
N SER A 113 -9.78 -16.14 1.12
CA SER A 113 -10.85 -16.65 1.99
C SER A 113 -10.47 -18.02 2.56
N GLY A 114 -10.90 -18.31 3.79
CA GLY A 114 -10.55 -19.55 4.49
C GLY A 114 -9.11 -19.65 4.98
N GLN A 115 -8.29 -18.61 4.78
CA GLN A 115 -6.85 -18.57 5.11
C GLN A 115 -6.54 -18.82 6.60
N ARG A 116 -7.49 -18.57 7.50
CA ARG A 116 -7.34 -18.83 8.95
C ARG A 116 -7.59 -20.30 9.34
N GLN A 117 -8.26 -21.07 8.50
CA GLN A 117 -8.66 -22.45 8.76
C GLN A 117 -7.74 -23.47 8.08
N VAL A 118 -7.00 -23.04 7.05
CA VAL A 118 -6.05 -23.87 6.32
C VAL A 118 -4.69 -23.93 7.04
N LYS A 119 -4.03 -25.08 6.93
CA LYS A 119 -2.64 -25.28 7.36
C LYS A 119 -1.73 -25.42 6.14
N ASP A 120 -0.42 -25.30 6.35
CA ASP A 120 0.54 -25.57 5.27
C ASP A 120 0.37 -27.01 4.73
N GLY A 121 0.28 -27.14 3.42
CA GLY A 121 0.04 -28.39 2.71
C GLY A 121 -1.43 -28.81 2.59
N ALA A 122 -2.38 -28.08 3.18
CA ALA A 122 -3.80 -28.39 3.06
C ALA A 122 -4.27 -28.33 1.60
N GLU A 123 -5.16 -29.24 1.21
CA GLU A 123 -5.80 -29.19 -0.10
C GLU A 123 -6.74 -27.99 -0.20
N VAL A 124 -6.64 -27.28 -1.32
CA VAL A 124 -7.45 -26.09 -1.59
C VAL A 124 -7.93 -26.12 -3.03
N THR A 125 -9.19 -25.74 -3.20
CA THR A 125 -9.79 -25.55 -4.52
C THR A 125 -9.80 -24.05 -4.81
N ILE A 126 -9.28 -23.67 -5.98
CA ILE A 126 -9.33 -22.29 -6.43
C ILE A 126 -10.76 -22.03 -6.91
N ILE A 127 -11.46 -21.16 -6.20
CA ILE A 127 -12.70 -20.56 -6.69
C ILE A 127 -12.33 -19.23 -7.34
N GLU A 128 -12.63 -19.10 -8.63
CA GLU A 128 -12.41 -17.85 -9.35
C GLU A 128 -13.38 -16.82 -8.77
N GLN A 129 -12.86 -15.82 -8.08
CA GLN A 129 -13.67 -14.72 -7.57
C GLN A 129 -13.77 -13.69 -8.69
N GLU A 130 -14.94 -13.62 -9.33
CA GLU A 130 -15.29 -12.52 -10.22
C GLU A 130 -15.26 -11.24 -9.38
N GLN A 131 -14.24 -10.42 -9.63
CA GLN A 131 -14.04 -9.16 -8.95
C GLN A 131 -15.15 -8.19 -9.41
N PRO A 132 -15.98 -7.65 -8.51
CA PRO A 132 -16.95 -6.61 -8.88
C PRO A 132 -16.26 -5.29 -9.24
#